data_AF-X0YEY9-F1
#
_entry.id   AF-X0YEY9-F1
#
_cell.length_a   1.000
_cell.length_b   1.000
_cell.length_c   1.000
_cell.angle_alpha   90.00
_cell.angle_beta   90.00
_cell.angle_gamma   90.00
#
_symmetry.space_group_name_H-M   'P 1'
#
loop_
_entity.id
_entity.type
_entity.pdbx_description
1 polymer ?
#
loop_
_entity_poly.entity_id
_entity_poly.type
_entity_poly.pdbx_seq_one_letter_code
_entity_poly.pdbx_strand_id
1 'polypeptide(L)'
;VDYKFYSDLDAPNRMDDRPFFIFDILEYQERQVAELKKFTKSAFNLEEILATASELKYTAAIKRIISEEFDHPSDDFVTFLAKQVYSGRMTHSVRKQFTEITLKALRRFLNDRISFRLKSALEVTGKTEVAEVDEIEETPEEDEALEGVVRRDKVRGIITTEDEIEAYFAVKSILRNVIDIQRVHMRDAKSYCNVLLDNSIRKPIFRMRFNRAQKYVGLFDQEKKEERIAVNEIDEIYNYGDRITATVKWYDSTVGVPAKPRRKSETRTSQTDSSMLEYHGLTASALLRFLPSDWFYLLGGSSWH
;
A
#
# COMPACT_ATOMS: atom_id res chain seq x y z
N VAL A 1 -9.24 -9.00 32.94
CA VAL A 1 -9.95 -9.78 34.00
C VAL A 1 -11.33 -9.99 33.46
N ASP A 2 -11.68 -11.24 33.16
CA ASP A 2 -12.78 -11.52 32.23
C ASP A 2 -14.04 -11.92 33.00
N TYR A 3 -15.08 -11.09 32.90
CA TYR A 3 -16.39 -11.38 33.45
C TYR A 3 -17.24 -12.05 32.37
N LYS A 4 -17.72 -13.26 32.65
CA LYS A 4 -18.50 -14.08 31.73
C LYS A 4 -19.93 -14.20 32.23
N PHE A 5 -20.89 -13.85 31.38
CA PHE A 5 -22.32 -13.89 31.69
C PHE A 5 -22.96 -15.08 30.99
N TYR A 6 -23.69 -15.88 31.76
CA TYR A 6 -24.33 -17.11 31.30
C TYR A 6 -25.85 -16.98 31.45
N SER A 7 -26.56 -17.64 30.55
CA SER A 7 -28.02 -17.75 30.53
C SER A 7 -28.43 -19.22 30.59
N ASP A 8 -29.72 -19.49 30.69
CA ASP A 8 -30.33 -20.81 30.57
C ASP A 8 -31.26 -20.89 29.33
N LEU A 9 -30.80 -20.30 28.21
CA LEU A 9 -31.57 -20.20 26.97
C LEU A 9 -31.68 -21.55 26.25
N ASP A 10 -30.69 -22.43 26.38
CA ASP A 10 -30.69 -23.72 25.67
C ASP A 10 -31.60 -24.75 26.34
N ALA A 11 -31.68 -24.73 27.67
CA ALA A 11 -32.59 -25.57 28.44
C ALA A 11 -32.96 -24.90 29.77
N PRO A 12 -34.24 -24.92 30.17
CA PRO A 12 -34.70 -24.26 31.38
C PRO A 12 -33.99 -24.82 32.62
N ASN A 13 -33.52 -23.94 33.51
CA ASN A 13 -32.77 -24.28 34.72
C ASN A 13 -31.43 -25.03 34.46
N ARG A 14 -30.89 -24.96 33.24
CA ARG A 14 -29.55 -25.45 32.93
C ARG A 14 -28.73 -24.31 32.33
N MET A 15 -27.62 -23.98 32.98
CA MET A 15 -26.68 -22.99 32.48
C MET A 15 -26.17 -23.40 31.11
N ASP A 16 -26.17 -22.46 30.17
CA ASP A 16 -25.61 -22.63 28.82
C ASP A 16 -24.10 -22.90 28.92
N ASP A 17 -23.58 -23.78 28.06
CA ASP A 17 -22.15 -24.13 28.06
C ASP A 17 -21.24 -22.97 27.66
N ARG A 18 -21.79 -21.99 26.93
CA ARG A 18 -21.06 -20.84 26.40
C ARG A 18 -21.64 -19.54 26.94
N PRO A 19 -20.80 -18.59 27.39
CA PRO A 19 -21.28 -17.28 27.83
C PRO A 19 -21.85 -16.49 26.66
N PHE A 20 -22.95 -15.77 26.88
CA PHE A 20 -23.55 -14.90 25.86
C PHE A 20 -22.92 -13.51 25.83
N PHE A 21 -22.28 -13.09 26.92
CA PHE A 21 -21.59 -11.81 27.03
C PHE A 21 -20.30 -11.96 27.84
N ILE A 22 -19.21 -11.39 27.34
CA ILE A 22 -17.91 -11.35 28.00
C ILE A 22 -17.48 -9.90 28.10
N PHE A 23 -17.12 -9.48 29.30
CA PHE A 23 -16.71 -8.11 29.61
C PHE A 23 -15.35 -8.11 30.29
N ASP A 24 -14.35 -7.50 29.64
CA ASP A 24 -13.07 -7.24 30.29
C ASP A 24 -13.10 -5.83 30.90
N ILE A 25 -12.83 -5.74 32.20
CA ILE A 25 -12.77 -4.45 32.91
C ILE A 25 -11.57 -3.61 32.44
N LEU A 26 -10.50 -4.25 31.96
CA LEU A 26 -9.28 -3.56 31.53
C LEU A 26 -9.38 -3.06 30.10
N GLU A 27 -10.09 -3.79 29.24
CA GLU A 27 -10.23 -3.51 27.80
C GLU A 27 -11.72 -3.60 27.38
N TYR A 28 -12.47 -2.53 27.60
CA TYR A 28 -13.87 -2.43 27.17
C TYR A 28 -14.12 -1.31 26.16
N GLN A 29 -15.15 -1.50 25.35
CA GLN A 29 -15.70 -0.49 24.44
C GLN A 29 -16.94 0.13 25.06
N GLU A 30 -17.19 1.42 24.79
CA GLU A 30 -18.40 2.12 25.30
C GLU A 30 -19.71 1.42 24.94
N ARG A 31 -19.75 0.75 23.79
CA ARG A 31 -20.91 -0.06 23.36
C ARG A 31 -21.17 -1.22 24.33
N GLN A 32 -20.13 -1.89 24.83
CA GLN A 32 -20.29 -2.98 25.80
C GLN A 32 -20.83 -2.46 27.14
N VAL A 33 -20.46 -1.24 27.53
CA VAL A 33 -21.00 -0.59 28.74
C VAL A 33 -22.48 -0.24 28.57
N ALA A 34 -22.87 0.25 27.39
CA ALA A 34 -24.27 0.51 27.08
C ALA A 34 -25.13 -0.76 27.15
N GLU A 35 -24.60 -1.89 26.68
CA GLU A 35 -25.24 -3.20 26.84
C GLU A 35 -25.29 -3.63 28.32
N LEU A 36 -24.19 -3.48 29.07
CA LEU A 36 -24.13 -3.86 30.49
C LEU A 36 -25.18 -3.10 31.34
N LYS A 37 -25.46 -1.84 31.01
CA LYS A 37 -26.48 -1.03 31.69
C LYS A 37 -27.89 -1.64 31.62
N LYS A 38 -28.21 -2.35 30.53
CA LYS A 38 -29.52 -3.00 30.35
C LYS A 38 -29.75 -4.16 31.33
N PHE A 39 -28.68 -4.73 31.88
CA PHE A 39 -28.76 -5.81 32.88
C PHE A 39 -28.81 -5.31 34.33
N THR A 40 -28.91 -3.99 34.56
CA THR A 40 -28.99 -3.42 35.91
C THR A 40 -30.39 -3.59 36.53
N LYS A 41 -30.45 -3.73 37.85
CA LYS A 41 -31.71 -3.97 38.59
C LYS A 41 -32.80 -2.93 38.32
N SER A 42 -32.45 -1.68 38.08
CA SER A 42 -33.39 -0.58 37.81
C SER A 42 -33.98 -0.58 36.39
N ALA A 43 -33.34 -1.27 35.44
CA ALA A 43 -33.76 -1.37 34.04
C ALA A 43 -34.15 -2.80 33.64
N PHE A 44 -34.38 -3.67 34.62
CA PHE A 44 -34.57 -5.10 34.42
C PHE A 44 -35.95 -5.40 33.82
N ASN A 45 -35.98 -5.89 32.57
CA ASN A 45 -37.16 -6.46 31.92
C ASN A 45 -36.80 -7.86 31.42
N LEU A 46 -37.47 -8.90 31.95
CA LEU A 46 -37.14 -10.30 31.68
C LEU A 46 -37.27 -10.65 30.19
N GLU A 47 -38.35 -10.22 29.53
CA GLU A 47 -38.56 -10.53 28.10
C GLU A 47 -37.51 -9.83 27.22
N GLU A 48 -37.21 -8.57 27.49
CA GLU A 48 -36.18 -7.81 26.77
C GLU A 48 -34.78 -8.35 27.03
N ILE A 49 -34.48 -8.79 28.26
CA ILE A 49 -33.18 -9.38 28.63
C ILE A 49 -32.98 -10.72 27.92
N LEU A 50 -34.01 -11.57 27.86
CA LEU A 50 -33.91 -12.85 27.14
C LEU A 50 -33.74 -12.64 25.64
N ALA A 51 -34.46 -11.68 25.05
CA ALA A 51 -34.32 -11.34 23.63
C ALA A 51 -32.93 -10.78 23.32
N THR A 52 -32.45 -9.82 24.11
CA THR A 52 -31.10 -9.22 23.94
C THR A 52 -29.99 -10.23 24.20
N ALA A 53 -30.12 -11.09 25.21
CA ALA A 53 -29.17 -12.17 25.47
C ALA A 53 -29.10 -13.16 24.30
N SER A 54 -30.25 -13.52 23.73
CA SER A 54 -30.33 -14.39 22.55
C SER A 54 -29.65 -13.73 21.34
N GLU A 55 -29.95 -12.46 21.07
CA GLU A 55 -29.33 -11.69 19.99
C GLU A 55 -27.81 -11.60 20.16
N LEU A 56 -27.33 -11.30 21.37
CA LEU A 56 -25.90 -11.23 21.68
C LEU A 56 -25.23 -12.60 21.50
N LYS A 57 -25.85 -13.68 22.00
CA LYS A 57 -25.36 -15.07 21.85
C LYS A 57 -25.18 -15.43 20.37
N TYR A 58 -26.22 -15.25 19.56
CA TYR A 58 -26.16 -15.60 18.14
C TYR A 58 -25.26 -14.65 17.35
N THR A 59 -25.25 -13.36 17.66
CA THR A 59 -24.34 -12.38 17.02
C THR A 59 -22.88 -12.73 17.30
N ALA A 60 -22.53 -13.07 18.53
CA ALA A 60 -21.18 -13.51 18.88
C ALA A 60 -20.81 -14.82 18.18
N ALA A 61 -21.72 -15.79 18.13
CA ALA A 61 -21.52 -17.05 17.43
C ALA A 61 -21.31 -16.84 15.92
N ILE A 62 -22.14 -16.02 15.27
CA ILE A 62 -22.02 -15.67 13.85
C ILE A 62 -20.72 -14.93 13.59
N LYS A 63 -20.34 -13.95 14.41
CA LYS A 63 -19.05 -13.25 14.28
C LYS A 63 -17.87 -14.21 14.32
N ARG A 64 -17.90 -15.19 15.23
CA ARG A 64 -16.85 -16.21 15.32
C ARG A 64 -16.79 -17.05 14.05
N ILE A 65 -17.93 -17.52 13.56
CA ILE A 65 -17.99 -18.30 12.31
C ILE A 65 -17.49 -17.47 11.13
N ILE A 66 -17.90 -16.20 11.01
CA ILE A 66 -17.41 -15.30 9.96
C ILE A 66 -15.89 -15.15 10.06
N SER A 67 -15.32 -14.98 11.26
CA SER A 67 -13.87 -14.92 11.42
C SER A 67 -13.18 -16.21 10.97
N GLU A 68 -13.71 -17.37 11.36
CA GLU A 68 -13.20 -18.68 10.95
C GLU A 68 -13.27 -18.85 9.42
N GLU A 69 -14.38 -18.47 8.78
CA GLU A 69 -14.57 -18.51 7.31
C GLU A 69 -13.64 -17.52 6.57
N PHE A 70 -13.26 -16.41 7.20
CA PHE A 70 -12.31 -15.45 6.64
C PHE A 70 -10.87 -15.99 6.61
N ASP A 71 -10.48 -16.74 7.64
CA ASP A 71 -9.14 -17.31 7.77
C ASP A 71 -9.02 -18.63 6.99
N HIS A 72 -10.03 -19.49 7.10
CA HIS A 72 -10.12 -20.79 6.46
C HIS A 72 -11.52 -21.02 5.89
N PRO A 73 -11.78 -20.60 4.64
CA PRO A 73 -13.08 -20.76 3.98
C PRO A 73 -13.49 -22.23 3.91
N SER A 74 -14.69 -22.55 4.38
CA SER A 74 -15.27 -23.89 4.30
C SER A 74 -15.76 -24.21 2.89
N ASP A 75 -15.83 -25.51 2.58
CA ASP A 75 -16.32 -26.01 1.30
C ASP A 75 -17.73 -25.51 0.96
N ASP A 76 -18.59 -25.41 1.98
CA ASP A 76 -19.97 -24.95 1.84
C ASP A 76 -20.01 -23.45 1.51
N PHE A 77 -19.17 -22.65 2.19
CA PHE A 77 -19.06 -21.22 1.94
C PHE A 77 -18.49 -20.93 0.55
N VAL A 78 -17.44 -21.65 0.14
CA VAL A 78 -16.86 -21.56 -1.20
C VAL A 78 -17.88 -21.97 -2.26
N THR A 79 -18.63 -23.05 -2.03
CA THR A 79 -19.67 -23.51 -2.96
C THR A 79 -20.80 -22.48 -3.08
N PHE A 80 -21.20 -21.86 -1.97
CA PHE A 80 -22.20 -20.80 -1.96
C PHE A 80 -21.77 -19.60 -2.82
N LEU A 81 -20.53 -19.11 -2.65
CA LEU A 81 -20.00 -18.00 -3.43
C LEU A 81 -19.78 -18.37 -4.90
N ALA A 82 -19.21 -19.54 -5.17
CA ALA A 82 -18.91 -19.99 -6.52
C ALA A 82 -20.18 -20.13 -7.38
N LYS A 83 -21.29 -20.60 -6.80
CA LYS A 83 -22.59 -20.69 -7.50
C LYS A 83 -23.14 -19.35 -8.00
N GLN A 84 -22.74 -18.23 -7.39
CA GLN A 84 -23.21 -16.90 -7.79
C GLN A 84 -22.45 -16.33 -8.99
N VAL A 85 -21.23 -16.82 -9.24
CA VAL A 85 -20.32 -16.26 -10.25
C VAL A 85 -19.94 -17.26 -11.34
N TYR A 86 -20.12 -18.55 -11.11
CA TYR A 86 -19.78 -19.62 -12.03
C TYR A 86 -21.02 -20.43 -12.43
N SER A 87 -21.31 -20.45 -13.73
CA SER A 87 -22.47 -21.12 -14.32
C SER A 87 -22.22 -22.59 -14.71
N GLY A 88 -20.99 -23.09 -14.55
CA GLY A 88 -20.63 -24.47 -14.88
C GLY A 88 -20.93 -25.47 -13.75
N ARG A 89 -20.64 -26.75 -14.00
CA ARG A 89 -20.78 -27.81 -12.99
C ARG A 89 -19.71 -27.65 -11.91
N MET A 90 -20.14 -27.68 -10.66
CA MET A 90 -19.25 -27.57 -9.50
C MET A 90 -18.52 -28.90 -9.23
N THR A 91 -17.44 -29.15 -9.98
CA THR A 91 -16.57 -30.33 -9.78
C THR A 91 -15.60 -30.10 -8.63
N HIS A 92 -14.96 -31.17 -8.13
CA HIS A 92 -13.96 -31.06 -7.07
C HIS A 92 -12.77 -30.16 -7.46
N SER A 93 -12.33 -30.21 -8.72
CA SER A 93 -11.26 -29.34 -9.24
C SER A 93 -11.66 -27.87 -9.21
N VAL A 94 -12.87 -27.57 -9.72
CA VAL A 94 -13.42 -26.20 -9.71
C VAL A 94 -13.58 -25.71 -8.27
N ARG A 95 -14.09 -26.55 -7.36
CA ARG A 95 -14.21 -26.17 -5.94
C ARG A 95 -12.86 -25.79 -5.34
N LYS A 96 -11.80 -26.60 -5.56
CA LYS A 96 -10.45 -26.31 -5.05
C LYS A 96 -9.92 -24.98 -5.59
N GLN A 97 -10.11 -24.71 -6.88
CA GLN A 97 -9.74 -23.41 -7.48
C GLN A 97 -10.52 -22.26 -6.83
N PHE A 98 -11.84 -22.42 -6.65
CA PHE A 98 -12.69 -21.43 -6.00
C PHE A 98 -12.33 -21.23 -4.52
N THR A 99 -11.82 -22.23 -3.81
CA THR A 99 -11.34 -22.07 -2.43
C THR A 99 -10.19 -21.06 -2.37
N GLU A 100 -9.21 -21.21 -3.26
CA GLU A 100 -8.08 -20.28 -3.35
C GLU A 100 -8.50 -18.88 -3.79
N ILE A 101 -9.40 -18.79 -4.78
CA ILE A 101 -9.94 -17.51 -5.26
C ILE A 101 -10.71 -16.81 -4.13
N THR A 102 -11.55 -17.55 -3.40
CA THR A 102 -12.34 -17.04 -2.27
C THR A 102 -11.45 -16.47 -1.19
N LEU A 103 -10.42 -17.22 -0.78
CA LEU A 103 -9.46 -16.76 0.23
C LEU A 103 -8.72 -15.48 -0.21
N LYS A 104 -8.25 -15.44 -1.47
CA LYS A 104 -7.61 -14.24 -2.05
C LYS A 104 -8.57 -13.06 -2.08
N ALA A 105 -9.83 -13.27 -2.47
CA ALA A 105 -10.86 -12.25 -2.55
C ALA A 105 -11.23 -11.68 -1.17
N LEU A 106 -11.42 -12.53 -0.16
CA LEU A 106 -11.72 -12.11 1.22
C LEU A 106 -10.60 -11.24 1.81
N ARG A 107 -9.35 -11.69 1.68
CA ARG A 107 -8.19 -10.92 2.14
C ARG A 107 -8.07 -9.58 1.42
N ARG A 108 -8.32 -9.55 0.10
CA ARG A 108 -8.33 -8.31 -0.67
C ARG A 108 -9.43 -7.37 -0.19
N PHE A 109 -10.66 -7.87 -0.06
CA PHE A 109 -11.82 -7.13 0.41
C PHE A 109 -11.55 -6.50 1.78
N LEU A 110 -11.03 -7.27 2.75
CA LEU A 110 -10.71 -6.76 4.08
C LEU A 110 -9.69 -5.62 4.02
N ASN A 111 -8.60 -5.80 3.27
CA ASN A 111 -7.58 -4.78 3.10
C ASN A 111 -8.13 -3.51 2.45
N ASP A 112 -9.04 -3.66 1.48
CA ASP A 112 -9.66 -2.53 0.80
C ASP A 112 -10.64 -1.80 1.74
N ARG A 113 -11.37 -2.50 2.61
CA ARG A 113 -12.19 -1.90 3.67
C ARG A 113 -11.38 -1.13 4.71
N ILE A 114 -10.23 -1.68 5.13
CA ILE A 114 -9.31 -0.99 6.04
C ILE A 114 -8.74 0.25 5.36
N SER A 115 -8.29 0.11 4.11
CA SER A 115 -7.75 1.23 3.32
C SER A 115 -8.81 2.33 3.13
N PHE A 116 -10.05 1.96 2.84
CA PHE A 116 -11.17 2.90 2.72
C PHE A 116 -11.40 3.65 4.03
N ARG A 117 -11.47 2.95 5.17
CA ARG A 117 -11.63 3.61 6.48
C ARG A 117 -10.47 4.53 6.84
N LEU A 118 -9.23 4.13 6.53
CA LEU A 118 -8.05 4.97 6.74
C LEU A 118 -8.09 6.20 5.84
N LYS A 119 -8.41 6.06 4.55
CA LYS A 119 -8.58 7.18 3.63
C LYS A 119 -9.69 8.11 4.08
N SER A 120 -10.87 7.60 4.43
CA SER A 120 -11.96 8.42 4.94
C SER A 120 -11.61 9.12 6.25
N ALA A 121 -10.85 8.48 7.15
CA ALA A 121 -10.35 9.13 8.36
C ALA A 121 -9.32 10.22 8.04
N LEU A 122 -8.45 10.00 7.06
CA LEU A 122 -7.44 10.96 6.61
C LEU A 122 -8.06 12.15 5.88
N GLU A 123 -9.07 11.93 5.04
CA GLU A 123 -9.86 12.97 4.34
C GLU A 123 -10.61 13.87 5.32
N VAL A 124 -11.09 13.31 6.45
CA VAL A 124 -11.68 14.10 7.54
C VAL A 124 -10.62 14.95 8.26
N THR A 125 -9.35 14.55 8.26
CA THR A 125 -8.23 15.30 8.89
C THR A 125 -7.37 16.11 7.92
N GLY A 126 -7.61 16.04 6.60
CA GLY A 126 -6.70 16.58 5.61
C GLY A 126 -7.36 16.74 4.24
N LYS A 127 -7.86 17.95 3.96
CA LYS A 127 -8.01 18.45 2.59
C LYS A 127 -6.63 18.61 1.99
N THR A 128 -6.20 17.66 1.15
CA THR A 128 -5.31 17.95 0.02
C THR A 128 -5.61 16.96 -1.11
N GLU A 129 -6.07 17.52 -2.22
CA GLU A 129 -6.27 16.87 -3.52
C GLU A 129 -4.97 16.28 -4.06
N VAL A 130 -5.05 15.27 -4.95
CA VAL A 130 -4.64 15.35 -6.36
C VAL A 130 -4.61 13.96 -7.04
N ALA A 131 -5.33 13.93 -8.16
CA ALA A 131 -5.16 13.18 -9.42
C ALA A 131 -5.44 11.66 -9.50
N GLU A 132 -6.55 11.40 -10.19
CA GLU A 132 -6.79 10.31 -11.13
C GLU A 132 -5.63 10.09 -12.12
N VAL A 133 -5.51 8.88 -12.66
CA VAL A 133 -5.49 8.57 -14.11
C VAL A 133 -5.12 7.09 -14.34
N ASP A 134 -6.08 6.44 -15.01
CA ASP A 134 -6.05 5.37 -16.00
C ASP A 134 -5.71 3.90 -15.69
N GLU A 135 -6.79 3.12 -15.84
CA GLU A 135 -6.91 1.72 -16.26
C GLU A 135 -5.96 1.35 -17.40
N ILE A 136 -5.34 0.16 -17.31
CA ILE A 136 -5.22 -0.78 -18.44
C ILE A 136 -5.30 -2.21 -17.87
N GLU A 137 -6.25 -2.98 -18.43
CA GLU A 137 -6.36 -4.45 -18.48
C GLU A 137 -5.02 -5.08 -19.00
N GLU A 138 -4.61 -6.34 -18.81
CA GLU A 138 -5.32 -7.61 -18.87
C GLU A 138 -4.32 -8.72 -18.39
N THR A 139 -4.87 -9.66 -17.61
CA THR A 139 -4.62 -11.11 -17.31
C THR A 139 -3.36 -11.90 -17.81
N PRO A 140 -3.26 -13.24 -17.58
CA PRO A 140 -2.43 -13.82 -16.52
C PRO A 140 -1.40 -14.86 -17.04
N GLU A 141 -0.42 -15.24 -16.23
CA GLU A 141 0.13 -16.60 -16.30
C GLU A 141 0.85 -16.96 -14.99
N GLU A 142 0.63 -18.20 -14.59
CA GLU A 142 0.95 -18.85 -13.32
C GLU A 142 2.44 -19.24 -13.25
N ASP A 143 3.05 -19.16 -12.06
CA ASP A 143 3.68 -20.34 -11.46
C ASP A 143 4.14 -20.06 -10.01
N GLU A 144 4.30 -21.16 -9.28
CA GLU A 144 4.09 -21.36 -7.85
C GLU A 144 5.19 -20.86 -6.88
N ALA A 145 4.75 -20.72 -5.62
CA ALA A 145 5.46 -20.94 -4.35
C ALA A 145 6.66 -20.05 -3.96
N LEU A 146 6.47 -19.24 -2.90
CA LEU A 146 7.01 -19.50 -1.56
C LEU A 146 6.53 -18.45 -0.55
N GLU A 147 6.32 -18.93 0.67
CA GLU A 147 5.85 -18.18 1.84
C GLU A 147 6.89 -17.15 2.32
N GLY A 148 6.39 -15.99 2.73
CA GLY A 148 7.12 -14.93 3.43
C GLY A 148 6.21 -13.70 3.49
N VAL A 149 5.96 -13.14 4.66
CA VAL A 149 5.03 -12.02 4.89
C VAL A 149 5.47 -10.77 4.10
N VAL A 150 4.84 -10.59 2.93
CA VAL A 150 5.10 -9.49 2.01
C VAL A 150 4.39 -8.21 2.47
N ARG A 151 5.15 -7.16 2.78
CA ARG A 151 4.61 -5.79 2.82
C ARG A 151 4.43 -5.30 1.38
N ARG A 152 3.24 -5.51 0.81
CA ARG A 152 2.93 -5.09 -0.57
C ARG A 152 2.73 -3.58 -0.67
N ASP A 153 3.59 -2.92 -1.43
CA ASP A 153 3.32 -1.60 -2.00
C ASP A 153 2.35 -1.78 -3.19
N LYS A 154 1.05 -1.63 -2.92
CA LYS A 154 -0.07 -1.93 -3.86
C LYS A 154 -0.06 -1.10 -5.17
N VAL A 155 0.89 -0.18 -5.36
CA VAL A 155 0.97 0.71 -6.53
C VAL A 155 1.72 0.08 -7.72
N ARG A 156 2.53 -0.97 -7.54
CA ARG A 156 3.45 -1.43 -8.62
C ARG A 156 3.52 -2.93 -8.87
N GLY A 157 2.71 -3.75 -8.19
CA GLY A 157 2.83 -5.21 -8.26
C GLY A 157 4.18 -5.72 -7.76
N ILE A 158 4.84 -4.91 -6.93
CA ILE A 158 6.14 -5.22 -6.35
C ILE A 158 5.90 -5.89 -5.00
N ILE A 159 6.52 -7.05 -4.83
CA ILE A 159 6.39 -7.92 -3.67
C ILE A 159 7.69 -7.76 -2.89
N THR A 160 7.69 -6.89 -1.88
CA THR A 160 8.82 -6.79 -0.96
C THR A 160 8.80 -8.01 -0.04
N THR A 161 9.74 -8.93 -0.23
CA THR A 161 9.82 -10.18 0.54
C THR A 161 10.39 -9.94 1.94
N GLU A 162 10.18 -10.88 2.87
CA GLU A 162 10.79 -10.82 4.21
C GLU A 162 12.32 -10.73 4.13
N ASP A 163 12.92 -11.49 3.22
CA ASP A 163 14.35 -11.47 2.95
C ASP A 163 14.86 -10.06 2.57
N GLU A 164 14.08 -9.33 1.77
CA GLU A 164 14.43 -7.96 1.37
C GLU A 164 14.28 -6.97 2.53
N ILE A 165 13.29 -7.18 3.40
CA ILE A 165 13.11 -6.38 4.62
C ILE A 165 14.27 -6.64 5.59
N GLU A 166 14.66 -7.89 5.79
CA GLU A 166 15.75 -8.28 6.68
C GLU A 166 17.09 -7.74 6.17
N ALA A 167 17.39 -7.93 4.88
CA ALA A 167 18.58 -7.39 4.24
C ALA A 167 18.62 -5.85 4.31
N TYR A 168 17.49 -5.17 4.16
CA TYR A 168 17.40 -3.72 4.37
C TYR A 168 17.75 -3.31 5.80
N PHE A 169 17.26 -4.04 6.82
CA PHE A 169 17.64 -3.78 8.20
C PHE A 169 19.10 -4.10 8.51
N ALA A 170 19.68 -5.13 7.87
CA ALA A 170 21.11 -5.40 7.95
C ALA A 170 21.93 -4.23 7.41
N VAL A 171 21.59 -3.71 6.22
CA VAL A 171 22.24 -2.53 5.63
C VAL A 171 22.08 -1.28 6.52
N LYS A 172 20.89 -1.04 7.09
CA LYS A 172 20.68 0.06 8.05
C LYS A 172 21.53 -0.08 9.30
N SER A 173 21.71 -1.30 9.80
CA SER A 173 22.51 -1.58 10.99
C SER A 173 23.99 -1.29 10.76
N ILE A 174 24.52 -1.66 9.58
CA ILE A 174 25.89 -1.32 9.15
C ILE A 174 26.07 0.21 9.10
N LEU A 175 25.09 0.94 8.56
CA LEU A 175 25.19 2.38 8.34
C LEU A 175 24.87 3.25 9.57
N ARG A 176 24.37 2.64 10.66
CA ARG A 176 23.89 3.35 11.85
C ARG A 176 24.91 4.27 12.50
N ASN A 177 26.19 3.90 12.45
CA ASN A 177 27.29 4.67 13.05
C ASN A 177 27.96 5.65 12.06
N VAL A 178 27.48 5.70 10.80
CA VAL A 178 28.12 6.47 9.73
C VAL A 178 27.25 7.65 9.29
N ILE A 179 25.94 7.45 9.17
CA ILE A 179 24.98 8.45 8.71
C ILE A 179 23.69 8.40 9.52
N ASP A 180 22.88 9.45 9.42
CA ASP A 180 21.51 9.41 9.91
C ASP A 180 20.69 8.35 9.15
N ILE A 181 20.12 7.43 9.94
CA ILE A 181 19.30 6.31 9.50
C ILE A 181 18.07 6.79 8.69
N GLN A 182 17.57 8.00 8.96
CA GLN A 182 16.43 8.58 8.23
C GLN A 182 16.74 8.87 6.76
N ARG A 183 18.03 8.94 6.39
CA ARG A 183 18.48 9.18 5.01
C ARG A 183 18.55 7.89 4.17
N VAL A 184 18.41 6.73 4.80
CA VAL A 184 18.48 5.42 4.12
C VAL A 184 17.07 4.97 3.78
N HIS A 185 16.75 4.89 2.49
CA HIS A 185 15.43 4.53 2.01
C HIS A 185 15.47 3.25 1.19
N MET A 186 14.55 2.33 1.48
CA MET A 186 14.27 1.19 0.62
C MET A 186 13.30 1.62 -0.48
N ARG A 187 13.62 1.28 -1.72
CA ARG A 187 12.74 1.46 -2.86
C ARG A 187 12.75 0.20 -3.69
N ASP A 188 11.61 -0.46 -3.65
CA ASP A 188 11.44 -1.70 -4.36
C ASP A 188 11.13 -1.47 -5.85
N ALA A 189 11.53 -2.41 -6.71
CA ALA A 189 11.29 -2.44 -8.15
C ALA A 189 10.97 -3.86 -8.62
N LYS A 190 10.34 -4.00 -9.79
CA LYS A 190 9.84 -5.31 -10.29
C LYS A 190 10.91 -6.42 -10.39
N SER A 191 12.18 -6.07 -10.54
CA SER A 191 13.27 -7.04 -10.75
C SER A 191 14.40 -6.96 -9.72
N TYR A 192 14.29 -6.06 -8.74
CA TYR A 192 15.28 -5.82 -7.70
C TYR A 192 14.73 -4.84 -6.66
N CYS A 193 15.22 -4.92 -5.44
CA CYS A 193 14.97 -3.92 -4.40
C CYS A 193 16.22 -3.04 -4.20
N ASN A 194 16.07 -1.72 -4.25
CA ASN A 194 17.16 -0.77 -4.05
C ASN A 194 17.18 -0.22 -2.63
N VAL A 195 18.38 -0.08 -2.06
CA VAL A 195 18.63 0.78 -0.89
C VAL A 195 19.33 2.05 -1.39
N LEU A 196 18.72 3.20 -1.14
CA LEU A 196 19.11 4.50 -1.66
C LEU A 196 19.48 5.46 -0.52
N LEU A 197 20.45 6.33 -0.77
CA LEU A 197 20.73 7.49 0.08
C LEU A 197 19.86 8.67 -0.35
N ASP A 198 19.28 9.39 0.62
CA ASP A 198 18.44 10.58 0.42
C ASP A 198 17.26 10.34 -0.54
N ASN A 199 16.77 9.10 -0.63
CA ASN A 199 15.71 8.68 -1.56
C ASN A 199 16.04 9.02 -3.03
N SER A 200 17.32 9.11 -3.38
CA SER A 200 17.76 9.51 -4.72
C SER A 200 18.22 8.31 -5.54
N ILE A 201 17.64 8.14 -6.74
CA ILE A 201 18.03 7.09 -7.69
C ILE A 201 19.49 7.26 -8.15
N ARG A 202 20.07 8.46 -8.01
CA ARG A 202 21.47 8.76 -8.36
C ARG A 202 22.48 8.39 -7.28
N LYS A 203 21.99 8.01 -6.09
CA LYS A 203 22.79 7.60 -4.94
C LYS A 203 22.41 6.19 -4.45
N PRO A 204 22.50 5.14 -5.30
CA PRO A 204 22.27 3.78 -4.85
C PRO A 204 23.40 3.32 -3.92
N ILE A 205 23.02 2.77 -2.77
CA ILE A 205 23.95 2.23 -1.76
C ILE A 205 24.13 0.73 -1.99
N PHE A 206 23.00 0.03 -2.15
CA PHE A 206 22.95 -1.42 -2.20
C PHE A 206 21.76 -1.86 -3.07
N ARG A 207 21.89 -2.98 -3.77
CA ARG A 207 20.81 -3.55 -4.59
C ARG A 207 20.62 -5.02 -4.28
N MET A 208 19.38 -5.44 -4.10
CA MET A 208 18.98 -6.81 -3.76
C MET A 208 18.23 -7.40 -4.93
N ARG A 209 18.53 -8.64 -5.29
CA ARG A 209 17.84 -9.40 -6.33
C ARG A 209 17.49 -10.76 -5.77
N PHE A 210 16.41 -10.83 -5.02
CA PHE A 210 15.97 -12.06 -4.33
C PHE A 210 14.79 -12.75 -5.03
N ASN A 211 14.39 -12.25 -6.20
CA ASN A 211 13.23 -12.76 -6.96
C ASN A 211 13.49 -14.13 -7.64
N ARG A 212 14.64 -14.76 -7.41
CA ARG A 212 15.04 -16.05 -8.02
C ARG A 212 15.64 -16.96 -6.94
N ALA A 213 15.70 -18.27 -7.21
CA ALA A 213 16.30 -19.25 -6.31
C ALA A 213 17.73 -18.90 -5.86
N GLN A 214 18.56 -18.39 -6.78
CA GLN A 214 19.85 -17.80 -6.42
C GLN A 214 19.68 -16.31 -6.10
N LYS A 215 20.02 -15.93 -4.87
CA LYS A 215 20.03 -14.55 -4.41
C LYS A 215 21.31 -13.85 -4.89
N TYR A 216 21.16 -12.58 -5.30
CA TYR A 216 22.30 -11.73 -5.66
C TYR A 216 22.21 -10.39 -4.95
N VAL A 217 23.38 -9.86 -4.60
CA VAL A 217 23.57 -8.51 -4.07
C VAL A 217 24.41 -7.68 -5.04
N GLY A 218 24.04 -6.42 -5.20
CA GLY A 218 24.71 -5.44 -6.03
C GLY A 218 25.41 -4.41 -5.17
N LEU A 219 26.74 -4.32 -5.28
CA LEU A 219 27.57 -3.31 -4.64
C LEU A 219 28.02 -2.26 -5.66
N PHE A 220 28.09 -1.01 -5.25
CA PHE A 220 28.47 0.11 -6.12
C PHE A 220 29.86 0.63 -5.77
N ASP A 221 30.70 0.80 -6.78
CA ASP A 221 32.01 1.45 -6.66
C ASP A 221 31.92 2.98 -6.84
N GLN A 222 33.07 3.66 -6.79
CA GLN A 222 33.18 5.11 -6.96
C GLN A 222 32.80 5.58 -8.38
N GLU A 223 32.84 4.68 -9.37
CA GLU A 223 32.44 4.93 -10.76
C GLU A 223 30.94 4.64 -10.99
N LYS A 224 30.20 4.29 -9.92
CA LYS A 224 28.79 3.87 -9.92
C LYS A 224 28.54 2.59 -10.71
N LYS A 225 29.55 1.76 -10.91
CA LYS A 225 29.43 0.46 -11.55
C LYS A 225 28.89 -0.55 -10.52
N GLU A 226 27.87 -1.30 -10.92
CA GLU A 226 27.27 -2.37 -10.12
C GLU A 226 28.10 -3.65 -10.29
N GLU A 227 28.70 -4.14 -9.21
CA GLU A 227 29.22 -5.50 -9.12
C GLU A 227 28.14 -6.41 -8.54
N ARG A 228 27.83 -7.51 -9.24
CA ARG A 228 26.84 -8.50 -8.79
C ARG A 228 27.53 -9.69 -8.16
N ILE A 229 27.19 -9.97 -6.91
CA ILE A 229 27.76 -11.05 -6.11
C ILE A 229 26.64 -11.99 -5.72
N ALA A 230 26.86 -13.29 -5.90
CA ALA A 230 25.93 -14.32 -5.45
C ALA A 230 26.05 -14.48 -3.92
N VAL A 231 24.91 -14.57 -3.24
CA VAL A 231 24.83 -14.84 -1.80
C VAL A 231 23.86 -16.00 -1.58
N ASN A 232 24.13 -16.82 -0.57
CA ASN A 232 23.23 -17.91 -0.17
C ASN A 232 22.40 -17.52 1.05
N GLU A 233 23.02 -16.81 2.00
CA GLU A 233 22.38 -16.34 3.24
C GLU A 233 22.39 -14.81 3.34
N ILE A 234 21.43 -14.26 4.09
CA ILE A 234 21.30 -12.80 4.29
C ILE A 234 22.44 -12.26 5.16
N ASP A 235 22.94 -13.07 6.10
CA ASP A 235 24.05 -12.71 6.99
C ASP A 235 25.36 -12.42 6.22
N GLU A 236 25.51 -12.92 5.00
CA GLU A 236 26.67 -12.61 4.16
C GLU A 236 26.78 -11.11 3.82
N ILE A 237 25.70 -10.34 3.98
CA ILE A 237 25.69 -8.88 3.77
C ILE A 237 26.70 -8.18 4.70
N TYR A 238 26.89 -8.67 5.93
CA TYR A 238 27.82 -8.06 6.89
C TYR A 238 29.28 -8.11 6.43
N ASN A 239 29.65 -9.10 5.61
CA ASN A 239 30.99 -9.21 5.03
C ASN A 239 31.31 -8.06 4.07
N TYR A 240 30.28 -7.36 3.56
CA TYR A 240 30.43 -6.24 2.64
C TYR A 240 30.24 -4.87 3.31
N GLY A 241 30.20 -4.82 4.65
CA GLY A 241 29.92 -3.59 5.41
C GLY A 241 30.89 -2.44 5.14
N ASP A 242 32.18 -2.73 4.98
CA ASP A 242 33.20 -1.73 4.64
C ASP A 242 32.95 -1.09 3.26
N ARG A 243 32.55 -1.92 2.28
CA ARG A 243 32.23 -1.45 0.93
C ARG A 243 30.98 -0.58 0.94
N ILE A 244 29.92 -1.02 1.61
CA ILE A 244 28.67 -0.27 1.78
C ILE A 244 28.95 1.11 2.42
N THR A 245 29.78 1.11 3.46
CA THR A 245 30.20 2.33 4.17
C THR A 245 31.01 3.27 3.27
N ALA A 246 31.94 2.74 2.49
CA ALA A 246 32.75 3.52 1.55
C ALA A 246 31.88 4.21 0.49
N THR A 247 30.88 3.51 -0.06
CA THR A 247 29.94 4.06 -1.06
C THR A 247 29.16 5.25 -0.48
N VAL A 248 28.66 5.14 0.76
CA VAL A 248 27.93 6.25 1.42
C VAL A 248 28.83 7.44 1.71
N LYS A 249 30.03 7.21 2.25
CA LYS A 249 31.01 8.28 2.51
C LYS A 249 31.39 9.03 1.24
N TRP A 250 31.52 8.31 0.13
CA TRP A 250 31.77 8.93 -1.17
C TRP A 250 30.62 9.87 -1.57
N TYR A 251 29.35 9.44 -1.45
CA TYR A 251 28.22 10.31 -1.75
C TYR A 251 28.20 11.57 -0.87
N ASP A 252 28.46 11.46 0.43
CA ASP A 252 28.48 12.62 1.32
C ASP A 252 29.65 13.57 1.01
N SER A 253 30.80 13.05 0.57
CA SER A 253 31.93 13.89 0.14
C SER A 253 31.64 14.71 -1.13
N THR A 254 30.77 14.22 -2.01
CA THR A 254 30.44 14.89 -3.29
C THR A 254 29.42 16.04 -3.16
N VAL A 255 28.73 16.18 -2.02
CA VAL A 255 27.71 17.24 -1.79
C VAL A 255 28.33 18.64 -1.63
N GLY A 256 29.67 18.75 -1.58
CA GLY A 256 30.39 20.03 -1.45
C GLY A 256 30.82 20.73 -2.75
N VAL A 257 30.51 20.21 -3.94
CA VAL A 257 30.91 20.86 -5.21
C VAL A 257 29.67 21.30 -6.01
N PRO A 258 29.41 22.61 -6.18
CA PRO A 258 28.30 23.06 -7.01
C PRO A 258 28.51 22.60 -8.45
N ALA A 259 27.49 21.93 -8.99
CA ALA A 259 27.48 21.45 -10.36
C ALA A 259 27.73 22.61 -11.34
N LYS A 260 28.77 22.48 -12.17
CA LYS A 260 29.08 23.42 -13.25
C LYS A 260 27.83 23.61 -14.13
N PRO A 261 27.41 24.86 -14.43
CA PRO A 261 26.21 25.09 -15.21
C PRO A 261 26.36 24.43 -16.60
N ARG A 262 25.36 23.62 -16.97
CA ARG A 262 25.26 22.99 -18.29
C ARG A 262 25.30 24.09 -19.36
N ARG A 263 26.29 24.03 -20.26
CA ARG A 263 26.29 24.82 -21.51
C ARG A 263 24.99 24.50 -22.23
N LYS A 264 24.15 25.52 -22.48
CA LYS A 264 23.03 25.42 -23.41
C LYS A 264 23.61 24.98 -24.74
N SER A 265 23.17 23.83 -25.25
CA SER A 265 23.45 23.40 -26.61
C SER A 265 22.85 24.43 -27.56
N GLU A 266 23.69 25.20 -28.22
CA GLU A 266 23.30 26.04 -29.34
C GLU A 266 22.74 25.15 -30.44
N THR A 267 21.46 25.31 -30.72
CA THR A 267 20.80 24.72 -31.87
C THR A 267 21.43 25.35 -33.12
N ARG A 268 22.11 24.51 -33.89
CA ARG A 268 22.82 24.88 -35.12
C ARG A 268 21.79 25.09 -36.24
N THR A 269 21.26 26.31 -36.36
CA THR A 269 20.42 26.68 -37.52
C THR A 269 21.34 26.99 -38.70
N SER A 270 21.27 26.17 -39.73
CA SER A 270 21.90 26.41 -41.03
C SER A 270 21.23 27.62 -41.70
N GLN A 271 21.97 28.72 -41.85
CA GLN A 271 21.53 29.84 -42.67
C GLN A 271 22.50 29.97 -43.85
N THR A 272 21.94 29.68 -45.02
CA THR A 272 22.49 29.94 -46.34
C THR A 272 22.77 31.41 -46.52
N ASP A 273 23.98 31.67 -47.00
CA ASP A 273 24.52 32.94 -47.44
C ASP A 273 23.77 33.40 -48.70
N SER A 274 23.10 34.55 -48.64
CA SER A 274 22.70 35.29 -49.84
C SER A 274 22.44 36.76 -49.50
N SER A 275 23.42 37.57 -49.91
CA SER A 275 23.25 38.91 -50.49
C SER A 275 22.49 39.98 -49.68
N MET A 276 23.32 40.78 -49.01
CA MET A 276 23.13 42.18 -48.66
C MET A 276 22.88 43.05 -49.92
N LEU A 277 21.69 43.63 -50.07
CA LEU A 277 21.47 44.86 -50.85
C LEU A 277 20.27 45.65 -50.32
N GLU A 278 20.56 46.94 -50.08
CA GLU A 278 19.69 48.12 -50.14
C GLU A 278 18.96 48.65 -48.89
N TYR A 279 19.48 49.83 -48.51
CA TYR A 279 18.90 50.95 -47.79
C TYR A 279 17.45 51.29 -48.18
N HIS A 280 16.62 51.67 -47.21
CA HIS A 280 16.17 53.06 -46.99
C HIS A 280 15.04 53.14 -45.94
N GLY A 281 15.23 54.04 -44.96
CA GLY A 281 14.28 55.10 -44.64
C GLY A 281 12.90 54.79 -44.02
N LEU A 282 12.75 55.31 -42.80
CA LEU A 282 11.57 56.05 -42.27
C LEU A 282 10.32 55.30 -41.78
N THR A 283 10.16 55.41 -40.45
CA THR A 283 8.94 55.77 -39.69
C THR A 283 7.66 54.96 -39.87
N ALA A 284 7.22 54.32 -38.78
CA ALA A 284 5.84 53.88 -38.64
C ALA A 284 5.29 54.24 -37.25
N SER A 285 4.67 55.42 -37.17
CA SER A 285 3.51 55.66 -36.31
C SER A 285 2.28 55.25 -37.13
N ALA A 286 1.57 54.20 -36.72
CA ALA A 286 0.16 53.97 -37.07
C ALA A 286 -0.36 52.73 -36.34
N LEU A 287 -1.05 52.99 -35.22
CA LEU A 287 -2.00 52.09 -34.60
C LEU A 287 -3.24 51.90 -35.50
N LEU A 288 -3.88 50.74 -35.32
CA LEU A 288 -5.23 50.31 -35.75
C LEU A 288 -5.38 49.81 -37.20
N ARG A 289 -5.63 48.50 -37.33
CA ARG A 289 -6.96 47.92 -37.62
C ARG A 289 -6.89 46.40 -37.80
N PHE A 290 -8.03 45.76 -37.51
CA PHE A 290 -8.45 44.37 -37.80
C PHE A 290 -8.13 43.27 -36.79
N LEU A 291 -8.98 43.21 -35.76
CA LEU A 291 -9.46 41.96 -35.16
C LEU A 291 -10.94 41.82 -35.54
N PRO A 292 -11.38 40.70 -36.14
CA PRO A 292 -12.79 40.37 -36.28
C PRO A 292 -13.33 39.73 -35.00
N SER A 293 -14.48 40.25 -34.61
CA SER A 293 -15.52 39.73 -33.74
C SER A 293 -16.00 38.33 -34.15
N ASP A 294 -16.09 37.41 -33.20
CA ASP A 294 -17.36 36.77 -32.78
C ASP A 294 -17.09 35.68 -31.73
N TRP A 295 -18.14 35.38 -30.95
CA TRP A 295 -18.28 34.36 -29.90
C TRP A 295 -18.02 34.82 -28.45
N PHE A 296 -18.98 35.59 -27.93
CA PHE A 296 -19.21 35.88 -26.52
C PHE A 296 -20.68 35.53 -26.17
N TYR A 297 -20.92 34.37 -25.55
CA TYR A 297 -22.12 33.98 -24.74
C TYR A 297 -21.69 32.64 -24.09
N LEU A 298 -21.72 32.38 -22.78
CA LEU A 298 -22.78 32.51 -21.78
C LEU A 298 -22.14 32.28 -20.40
N LEU A 299 -22.24 33.22 -19.46
CA LEU A 299 -22.28 32.94 -18.01
C LEU A 299 -22.96 34.14 -17.31
N GLY A 300 -24.30 34.12 -17.26
CA GLY A 300 -25.07 34.82 -16.22
C GLY A 300 -25.28 33.84 -15.07
N GLY A 301 -24.88 34.19 -13.84
CA GLY A 301 -25.74 34.81 -12.82
C GLY A 301 -26.13 33.73 -11.78
N SER A 302 -26.34 33.94 -10.48
CA SER A 302 -26.46 35.11 -9.61
C SER A 302 -26.36 34.56 -8.16
N SER A 303 -25.63 35.20 -7.24
CA SER A 303 -26.16 35.94 -6.08
C SER A 303 -27.41 35.35 -5.39
N TRP A 304 -27.28 34.99 -4.11
CA TRP A 304 -28.40 34.83 -3.16
C TRP A 304 -28.19 35.74 -1.93
N HIS A 305 -29.20 36.56 -1.66
CA HIS A 305 -29.66 36.95 -0.33
C HIS A 305 -30.74 35.95 0.09
#